data_AF-A0A8T3WIX1-F1
#
_entry.id   AF-A0A8T3WIX1-F1
#
_cell.length_a   1.000
_cell.length_b   1.000
_cell.length_c   1.000
_cell.angle_alpha   90.00
_cell.angle_beta   90.00
_cell.angle_gamma   90.00
#
_symmetry.space_group_name_H-M   'P 1'
#
loop_
_entity.id
_entity.type
_entity.pdbx_description
1 polymer ?
#
loop_
_entity_poly.entity_id
_entity_poly.type
_entity_poly.pdbx_seq_one_letter_code
_entity_poly.pdbx_strand_id
1 'polypeptide(L)'
;MNKRGFLRTLEAVIAVVIVFLFIYYAGKSSGDKDARYVQGIRSLQESVLDEISKNDDFRECIVSTSNDDTDGNDIRDIVEIGEGGRCKEIDTFIKDSLPTRFKERYAFNVCNPLDLGSCSLPGNIKGGEVYTSAVVISSSLNNGKYNPRILRMWLF
;
A
#
# COMPACT_ATOMS: atom_id res chain seq x y z
N MET A 1 -9.54 66.22 17.92
CA MET A 1 -9.60 64.81 17.44
C MET A 1 -9.90 63.89 18.62
N ASN A 2 -10.94 63.05 18.50
CA ASN A 2 -11.48 62.25 19.60
C ASN A 2 -10.67 60.96 19.80
N LYS A 3 -9.57 61.03 20.55
CA LYS A 3 -8.63 59.90 20.75
C LYS A 3 -9.26 58.67 21.40
N ARG A 4 -10.34 58.84 22.18
CA ARG A 4 -11.08 57.74 22.83
C ARG A 4 -11.87 56.87 21.86
N GLY A 5 -12.38 57.44 20.76
CA GLY A 5 -13.11 56.67 19.75
C GLY A 5 -12.18 55.73 18.96
N PHE A 6 -10.99 56.23 18.64
CA PHE A 6 -9.98 55.49 17.89
C PHE A 6 -9.47 54.24 18.63
N LEU A 7 -9.28 54.34 19.95
CA LEU A 7 -8.87 53.20 20.78
C LEU A 7 -9.91 52.07 20.79
N ARG A 8 -11.20 52.42 20.88
CA ARG A 8 -12.29 51.42 20.85
C ARG A 8 -12.41 50.72 19.50
N THR A 9 -12.24 51.46 18.41
CA THR A 9 -12.25 50.85 17.06
C THR A 9 -11.05 49.96 16.84
N LEU A 10 -9.88 50.33 17.36
CA LEU A 10 -8.66 49.54 17.22
C LEU A 10 -8.74 48.22 18.00
N GLU A 11 -9.29 48.24 19.21
CA GLU A 11 -9.55 47.04 20.01
C GLU A 11 -10.48 46.05 19.29
N ALA A 12 -11.59 46.55 18.73
CA ALA A 12 -12.54 45.72 17.98
C ALA A 12 -11.88 45.06 16.76
N VAL A 13 -11.03 45.79 16.04
CA VAL A 13 -10.29 45.25 14.88
C VAL A 13 -9.31 44.16 15.32
N ILE A 14 -8.57 44.36 16.42
CA ILE A 14 -7.66 43.35 16.96
C ILE A 14 -8.43 42.08 17.35
N ALA A 15 -9.58 42.21 18.02
CA ALA A 15 -10.40 41.07 18.40
C ALA A 15 -10.86 40.26 17.17
N VAL A 16 -11.29 40.95 16.10
CA VAL A 16 -11.68 40.30 14.85
C VAL A 16 -10.50 39.57 14.22
N VAL A 17 -9.31 40.18 14.17
CA VAL A 17 -8.09 39.55 13.63
C VAL A 17 -7.71 38.30 14.43
N ILE A 18 -7.80 38.34 15.76
CA ILE A 18 -7.51 37.18 16.62
C ILE A 18 -8.49 36.04 16.33
N VAL A 19 -9.78 36.33 16.17
CA VAL A 19 -10.79 35.32 15.83
C VAL A 19 -10.50 34.70 14.46
N PHE A 20 -10.14 35.50 13.45
CA PHE A 20 -9.76 34.98 12.13
C PHE A 20 -8.51 34.11 12.17
N LEU A 21 -7.48 34.51 12.94
CA LEU A 21 -6.28 33.71 13.13
C LEU A 21 -6.59 32.37 13.81
N PHE A 22 -7.48 32.39 14.81
CA PHE A 22 -7.91 31.16 15.48
C PHE A 22 -8.66 30.23 14.53
N ILE A 23 -9.62 30.74 13.75
CA ILE A 23 -10.35 29.95 12.74
C ILE A 23 -9.38 29.39 11.70
N TYR A 24 -8.42 30.18 11.23
CA TYR A 24 -7.41 29.74 10.26
C TYR A 24 -6.52 28.62 10.83
N TYR A 25 -6.03 28.77 12.06
CA TYR A 25 -5.21 27.75 12.72
C TYR A 25 -6.00 26.48 13.01
N ALA A 26 -7.23 26.61 13.53
CA ALA A 26 -8.11 25.48 13.81
C ALA A 26 -8.51 24.74 12.52
N GLY A 27 -8.83 25.47 11.44
CA GLY A 27 -9.18 24.88 10.15
C GLY A 27 -8.02 24.14 9.47
N LYS A 28 -6.78 24.60 9.66
CA LYS A 28 -5.58 23.95 9.11
C LYS A 28 -5.24 22.62 9.79
N SER A 29 -5.79 22.33 10.97
CA SER A 29 -5.58 21.06 11.69
C SER A 29 -6.32 19.85 11.09
N SER A 30 -7.01 20.00 9.97
CA SER A 30 -7.77 18.91 9.36
C SER A 30 -6.82 17.97 8.60
N GLY A 31 -6.44 16.87 9.25
CA GLY A 31 -5.68 15.71 8.72
C GLY A 31 -6.43 14.90 7.63
N ASP A 32 -7.18 15.60 6.77
CA ASP A 32 -8.11 15.00 5.81
C ASP A 32 -7.45 14.75 4.44
N LYS A 33 -6.27 15.36 4.21
CA LYS A 33 -5.47 15.11 3.01
C LYS A 33 -4.86 13.70 3.02
N ASP A 34 -4.50 13.20 4.19
CA ASP A 34 -3.89 11.88 4.34
C ASP A 34 -4.94 10.78 4.16
N ALA A 35 -6.17 10.97 4.67
CA ALA A 35 -7.24 9.97 4.56
C ALA A 35 -7.62 9.66 3.10
N ARG A 36 -7.79 10.70 2.25
CA ARG A 36 -8.10 10.49 0.82
C ARG A 36 -6.95 9.83 0.08
N TYR A 37 -5.72 10.21 0.41
CA TYR A 37 -4.52 9.64 -0.19
C TYR A 37 -4.37 8.16 0.16
N VAL A 38 -4.49 7.82 1.44
CA VAL A 38 -4.46 6.44 1.96
C VAL A 38 -5.56 5.60 1.31
N GLN A 39 -6.77 6.14 1.19
CA GLN A 39 -7.89 5.43 0.56
C GLN A 39 -7.63 5.18 -0.92
N GLY A 40 -7.04 6.14 -1.64
CA GLY A 40 -6.66 5.96 -3.04
C GLY A 40 -5.61 4.87 -3.25
N ILE A 41 -4.58 4.83 -2.39
CA ILE A 41 -3.56 3.77 -2.44
C ILE A 41 -4.19 2.42 -2.13
N ARG A 42 -5.01 2.34 -1.08
CA ARG A 42 -5.69 1.10 -0.70
C ARG A 42 -6.56 0.57 -1.84
N SER A 43 -7.38 1.43 -2.46
CA SER A 43 -8.22 1.05 -3.59
C SER A 43 -7.40 0.56 -4.78
N LEU A 44 -6.25 1.18 -5.05
CA LEU A 44 -5.32 0.73 -6.09
C LEU A 44 -4.77 -0.66 -5.76
N GLN A 45 -4.29 -0.88 -4.53
CA GLN A 45 -3.76 -2.18 -4.13
C GLN A 45 -4.82 -3.28 -4.18
N GLU A 46 -6.01 -3.01 -3.67
CA GLU A 46 -7.14 -3.94 -3.72
C GLU A 46 -7.55 -4.25 -5.17
N SER A 47 -7.58 -3.27 -6.06
CA SER A 47 -7.89 -3.48 -7.48
C SER A 47 -6.86 -4.38 -8.17
N VAL A 48 -5.57 -4.12 -7.96
CA VAL A 48 -4.48 -4.93 -8.55
C VAL A 48 -4.53 -6.36 -8.02
N LEU A 49 -4.69 -6.53 -6.71
CA LEU A 49 -4.75 -7.86 -6.09
C LEU A 49 -6.02 -8.62 -6.49
N ASP A 50 -7.16 -7.94 -6.64
CA ASP A 50 -8.43 -8.52 -7.10
C ASP A 50 -8.30 -9.03 -8.54
N GLU A 51 -7.71 -8.25 -9.43
CA GLU A 51 -7.46 -8.67 -10.82
C GLU A 51 -6.51 -9.88 -10.88
N ILE A 52 -5.45 -9.88 -10.05
CA ILE A 52 -4.56 -11.05 -9.91
C ILE A 52 -5.32 -12.28 -9.41
N SER A 53 -6.22 -12.09 -8.44
CA SER A 53 -7.00 -13.19 -7.87
C SER A 53 -8.08 -13.76 -8.79
N LYS A 54 -8.43 -13.05 -9.87
CA LYS A 54 -9.45 -13.46 -10.86
C LYS A 54 -8.85 -14.07 -12.12
N ASN A 55 -7.58 -13.80 -12.40
CA ASN A 55 -6.86 -14.36 -13.54
C ASN A 55 -6.37 -15.78 -13.20
N ASP A 56 -6.87 -16.78 -13.92
CA ASP A 56 -6.53 -18.18 -13.64
C ASP A 56 -5.03 -18.50 -13.85
N ASP A 57 -4.37 -17.88 -14.84
CA ASP A 57 -2.94 -18.08 -15.10
C ASP A 57 -2.10 -17.55 -13.92
N PHE A 58 -2.45 -16.36 -13.40
CA PHE A 58 -1.77 -15.78 -12.25
C PHE A 58 -2.01 -16.58 -10.97
N ARG A 59 -3.24 -17.06 -10.76
CA ARG A 59 -3.57 -17.92 -9.62
C ARG A 59 -2.82 -19.24 -9.67
N GLU A 60 -2.75 -19.89 -10.83
CA GLU A 60 -2.01 -21.14 -11.02
C GLU A 60 -0.52 -20.91 -10.74
N CYS A 61 0.05 -19.79 -11.20
CA CYS A 61 1.43 -19.43 -10.91
C CYS A 61 1.72 -19.28 -9.40
N ILE A 62 0.84 -18.57 -8.70
CA ILE A 62 0.96 -18.33 -7.26
C ILE A 62 0.84 -19.63 -6.47
N VAL A 63 -0.11 -20.49 -6.80
CA VAL A 63 -0.35 -21.74 -6.07
C VAL A 63 0.71 -22.82 -6.39
N SER A 64 1.20 -22.87 -7.63
CA SER A 64 2.23 -23.82 -8.07
C SER A 64 3.64 -23.48 -7.58
N THR A 65 3.84 -22.29 -6.99
CA THR A 65 5.07 -21.93 -6.30
C THR A 65 5.24 -22.88 -5.09
N SER A 66 6.11 -23.88 -5.24
CA SER A 66 6.35 -24.94 -4.25
C SER A 66 7.16 -24.42 -3.06
N ASN A 67 6.85 -24.91 -1.85
CA ASN A 67 7.67 -24.69 -0.65
C ASN A 67 8.98 -25.51 -0.65
N ASP A 68 9.40 -26.05 -1.80
CA ASP A 68 10.44 -27.08 -1.89
C ASP A 68 11.86 -26.51 -2.01
N ASP A 69 12.01 -25.19 -1.90
CA ASP A 69 13.30 -24.57 -1.62
C ASP A 69 13.56 -24.69 -0.11
N THR A 70 14.08 -25.85 0.27
CA THR A 70 14.58 -26.17 1.62
C THR A 70 15.82 -25.37 2.05
N ASP A 71 16.25 -24.39 1.27
CA ASP A 71 17.15 -23.34 1.74
C ASP A 71 16.28 -22.20 2.28
N GLY A 72 16.35 -21.94 3.58
CA GLY A 72 15.57 -20.94 4.32
C GLY A 72 15.80 -19.47 3.91
N ASN A 73 16.06 -19.21 2.63
CA ASN A 73 15.88 -17.95 1.97
C ASN A 73 14.57 -18.03 1.19
N ASP A 74 13.52 -17.60 1.90
CA ASP A 74 12.31 -16.97 1.41
C ASP A 74 12.04 -17.01 -0.11
N ILE A 75 10.75 -17.15 -0.42
CA ILE A 75 10.11 -16.62 -1.64
C ILE A 75 10.19 -15.08 -1.60
N ARG A 76 11.41 -14.55 -1.50
CA ARG A 76 11.78 -13.14 -1.40
C ARG A 76 12.03 -12.52 -2.75
N ASP A 77 12.13 -13.36 -3.79
CA ASP A 77 12.52 -12.91 -5.10
C ASP A 77 11.68 -13.54 -6.19
N ILE A 78 10.43 -13.07 -6.32
CA ILE A 78 9.87 -12.96 -7.68
C ILE A 78 10.57 -11.80 -8.43
N VAL A 79 11.27 -10.92 -7.71
CA VAL A 79 12.00 -9.75 -8.22
C VAL A 79 13.45 -10.06 -8.64
N GLU A 80 14.20 -10.96 -7.99
CA GLU A 80 15.57 -11.36 -8.43
C GLU A 80 15.65 -12.58 -9.37
N ILE A 81 14.55 -13.19 -9.82
CA ILE A 81 14.65 -14.26 -10.84
C ILE A 81 14.69 -13.61 -12.23
N GLY A 82 15.90 -13.19 -12.62
CA GLY A 82 16.23 -12.72 -13.95
C GLY A 82 15.65 -13.60 -15.06
N GLU A 83 15.12 -12.95 -16.10
CA GLU A 83 14.72 -13.44 -17.43
C GLU A 83 13.92 -14.77 -17.60
N GLY A 84 13.63 -15.51 -16.53
CA GLY A 84 12.99 -16.84 -16.59
C GLY A 84 12.16 -17.22 -15.35
N GLY A 85 11.88 -16.28 -14.45
CA GLY A 85 11.01 -16.53 -13.30
C GLY A 85 9.59 -16.91 -13.71
N ARG A 86 9.05 -17.98 -13.11
CA ARG A 86 7.76 -18.59 -13.49
C ARG A 86 6.57 -17.62 -13.46
N CYS A 87 6.63 -16.53 -12.68
CA CYS A 87 5.56 -15.52 -12.56
C CYS A 87 5.96 -14.10 -13.01
N LYS A 88 6.87 -13.95 -13.97
CA LYS A 88 7.33 -12.63 -14.48
C LYS A 88 6.18 -11.74 -14.98
N GLU A 89 5.11 -12.34 -15.48
CA GLU A 89 3.93 -11.63 -15.95
C GLU A 89 3.20 -10.88 -14.82
N ILE A 90 3.23 -11.40 -13.60
CA ILE A 90 2.62 -10.75 -12.42
C ILE A 90 3.39 -9.46 -12.08
N ASP A 91 4.72 -9.51 -12.10
CA ASP A 91 5.55 -8.32 -11.87
C ASP A 91 5.28 -7.24 -12.93
N THR A 92 5.25 -7.66 -14.20
CA THR A 92 4.95 -6.77 -15.33
C THR A 92 3.57 -6.14 -15.19
N PHE A 93 2.55 -6.95 -14.88
CA PHE A 93 1.18 -6.51 -14.66
C PHE A 93 1.07 -5.50 -13.50
N ILE A 94 1.72 -5.77 -12.36
CA ILE A 94 1.73 -4.85 -11.23
C ILE A 94 2.39 -3.53 -11.66
N LYS A 95 3.57 -3.58 -12.29
CA LYS A 95 4.30 -2.39 -12.72
C LYS A 95 3.52 -1.52 -13.71
N ASP A 96 2.77 -2.14 -14.60
CA ASP A 96 1.93 -1.44 -15.59
C ASP A 96 0.66 -0.86 -14.96
N SER A 97 0.12 -1.51 -13.94
CA SER A 97 -1.06 -1.05 -13.20
C SER A 97 -0.76 0.07 -12.21
N LEU A 98 0.50 0.20 -11.77
CA LEU A 98 0.90 1.21 -10.79
C LEU A 98 1.19 2.59 -11.44
N PRO A 99 0.79 3.70 -10.80
CA PRO A 99 1.22 5.04 -11.17
C PRO A 99 2.75 5.19 -11.15
N THR A 100 3.30 6.07 -12.00
CA THR A 100 4.75 6.29 -12.17
C THR A 100 5.52 6.44 -10.85
N ARG A 101 4.93 7.09 -9.84
CA ARG A 101 5.57 7.30 -8.52
C ARG A 101 5.84 6.01 -7.73
N PHE A 102 5.14 4.92 -8.05
CA PHE A 102 5.25 3.63 -7.35
C PHE A 102 5.93 2.54 -8.19
N LYS A 103 6.20 2.78 -9.48
CA LYS A 103 6.78 1.76 -10.39
C LYS A 103 8.16 1.23 -9.99
N GLU A 104 8.88 1.98 -9.15
CA GLU A 104 10.19 1.60 -8.59
C GLU A 104 10.13 1.46 -7.06
N ARG A 105 8.94 1.64 -6.47
CA ARG A 105 8.73 1.70 -5.01
C ARG A 105 7.59 0.78 -4.59
N TYR A 106 7.66 -0.45 -5.10
CA TYR A 106 6.79 -1.54 -4.69
C TYR A 106 7.60 -2.81 -4.45
N ALA A 107 7.02 -3.70 -3.67
CA ALA A 107 7.47 -5.07 -3.51
C ALA A 107 6.25 -5.96 -3.34
N PHE A 108 6.35 -7.23 -3.71
CA PHE A 108 5.31 -8.21 -3.41
C PHE A 108 5.94 -9.57 -3.14
N ASN A 109 5.34 -10.34 -2.22
CA ASN A 109 5.76 -11.69 -1.89
C ASN A 109 4.56 -12.63 -1.93
N VAL A 110 4.85 -13.90 -2.27
CA VAL A 110 3.91 -15.00 -2.13
C VAL A 110 4.33 -15.82 -0.92
N CYS A 111 3.43 -15.97 0.03
CA CYS A 111 3.72 -16.55 1.33
C CYS A 111 2.86 -17.79 1.58
N ASN A 112 3.36 -18.68 2.42
CA ASN A 112 2.55 -19.75 2.98
C ASN A 112 1.81 -19.21 4.21
N PRO A 113 0.46 -19.30 4.29
CA PRO A 113 -0.28 -18.88 5.48
C PRO A 113 0.12 -19.63 6.76
N LEU A 114 0.74 -20.81 6.62
CA LEU A 114 1.25 -21.59 7.76
C LEU A 114 2.63 -21.13 8.24
N ASP A 115 3.35 -20.34 7.44
CA ASP A 115 4.66 -19.79 7.81
C ASP A 115 4.54 -18.29 8.10
N LEU A 116 4.49 -17.96 9.39
CA LEU A 116 4.35 -16.60 9.89
C LEU A 116 5.55 -15.68 9.55
N GLY A 117 6.71 -16.24 9.21
CA GLY A 117 7.93 -15.47 8.88
C GLY A 117 8.02 -15.04 7.41
N SER A 118 7.48 -15.87 6.51
CA SER A 118 7.60 -15.72 5.05
C SER A 118 6.96 -14.44 4.47
N CYS A 119 6.09 -13.77 5.24
CA CYS A 119 5.32 -12.61 4.79
C CYS A 119 5.71 -11.30 5.50
N SER A 120 6.97 -11.24 5.96
CA SER A 120 7.54 -10.06 6.58
C SER A 120 7.88 -8.97 5.54
N LEU A 121 7.87 -7.71 5.99
CA LEU A 121 8.29 -6.57 5.17
C LEU A 121 9.74 -6.79 4.68
N PRO A 122 10.03 -6.62 3.37
CA PRO A 122 11.39 -6.72 2.87
C PRO A 122 12.32 -5.76 3.64
N GLY A 123 13.46 -6.27 4.12
CA GLY A 123 14.44 -5.49 4.90
C GLY A 123 15.07 -4.30 4.16
N ASN A 124 14.82 -4.23 2.85
CA ASN A 124 15.34 -3.24 1.92
C ASN A 124 14.57 -1.89 2.03
N ILE A 125 13.40 -1.89 2.68
CA ILE A 125 12.53 -0.72 2.79
C ILE A 125 12.97 0.12 4.00
N LYS A 126 13.75 1.18 3.75
CA LYS A 126 14.27 2.07 4.79
C LYS A 126 13.42 3.34 4.91
N GLY A 127 12.55 3.37 5.92
CA GLY A 127 11.82 4.57 6.36
C GLY A 127 10.73 5.05 5.40
N GLY A 128 9.79 5.83 5.94
CA GLY A 128 8.63 6.34 5.19
C GLY A 128 7.33 5.61 5.53
N GLU A 129 6.25 6.02 4.86
CA GLU A 129 4.94 5.39 4.98
C GLU A 129 4.88 4.16 4.08
N VAL A 130 4.60 3.00 4.66
CA VAL A 130 4.44 1.76 3.91
C VAL A 130 2.98 1.37 3.90
N TYR A 131 2.43 1.20 2.71
CA TYR A 131 1.06 0.76 2.47
C TYR A 131 1.07 -0.71 2.10
N THR A 132 0.33 -1.54 2.82
CA THR A 132 0.30 -2.99 2.58
C THR A 132 -1.12 -3.49 2.40
N SER A 133 -1.29 -4.39 1.42
CA SER A 133 -2.51 -5.15 1.21
C SER A 133 -2.15 -6.58 0.82
N ALA A 134 -3.06 -7.51 1.09
CA ALA A 134 -2.84 -8.91 0.78
C ALA A 134 -4.15 -9.61 0.38
N VAL A 135 -4.02 -10.63 -0.47
CA VAL A 135 -5.12 -11.50 -0.89
C VAL A 135 -4.73 -12.96 -0.69
N VAL A 136 -5.71 -13.77 -0.30
CA VAL A 136 -5.54 -15.23 -0.18
C VAL A 136 -5.99 -15.87 -1.49
N ILE A 137 -5.12 -16.65 -2.10
CA ILE A 137 -5.36 -17.34 -3.36
C ILE A 137 -5.25 -18.84 -3.12
N SER A 138 -6.23 -19.61 -3.56
CA SER A 138 -6.22 -21.07 -3.48
C SER A 138 -6.54 -21.68 -4.84
N SER A 139 -5.98 -22.86 -5.11
CA SER A 139 -6.36 -23.66 -6.27
C SER A 139 -7.77 -24.21 -6.08
N SER A 140 -8.44 -24.47 -7.21
CA SER A 140 -9.65 -25.27 -7.21
C SER A 140 -9.39 -26.63 -6.57
N LEU A 141 -10.37 -27.15 -5.83
CA LEU A 141 -10.34 -28.45 -5.12
C LEU A 141 -10.20 -29.68 -6.04
N ASN A 142 -9.74 -29.52 -7.29
CA ASN A 142 -9.74 -30.55 -8.32
C ASN A 142 -9.00 -31.84 -7.87
N ASN A 143 -8.06 -31.75 -6.93
CA ASN A 143 -7.33 -32.89 -6.36
C ASN A 143 -7.51 -33.07 -4.83
N GLY A 144 -8.53 -32.44 -4.23
CA GLY A 144 -8.83 -32.54 -2.79
C GLY A 144 -7.79 -31.95 -1.83
N LYS A 145 -6.69 -31.39 -2.35
CA LYS A 145 -5.65 -30.71 -1.56
C LYS A 145 -5.88 -29.20 -1.60
N TYR A 146 -6.27 -28.64 -0.46
CA TYR A 146 -6.37 -27.20 -0.25
C TYR A 146 -4.98 -26.65 0.11
N ASN A 147 -4.37 -25.90 -0.81
CA ASN A 147 -3.05 -25.28 -0.60
C ASN A 147 -3.13 -23.75 -0.82
N PRO A 148 -3.70 -23.00 0.13
CA PRO A 148 -3.83 -21.56 0.02
C PRO A 148 -2.45 -20.87 0.10
N ARG A 149 -2.31 -19.79 -0.64
CA ARG A 149 -1.16 -18.89 -0.65
C ARG A 149 -1.63 -17.47 -0.35
N ILE A 150 -0.77 -16.68 0.27
CA ILE A 150 -1.03 -15.26 0.49
C ILE A 150 -0.15 -14.48 -0.48
N LEU A 151 -0.75 -13.70 -1.37
CA LEU A 151 -0.03 -12.69 -2.14
C LEU A 151 -0.12 -11.38 -1.36
N ARG A 152 1.02 -10.85 -0.91
CA ARG A 152 1.11 -9.58 -0.18
C ARG A 152 1.90 -8.57 -1.00
N MET A 153 1.38 -7.35 -1.08
CA MET A 153 2.02 -6.24 -1.77
C MET A 153 2.31 -5.10 -0.79
N TRP A 154 3.43 -4.43 -1.01
CA TRP A 154 3.87 -3.22 -0.31
C TRP A 154 4.12 -2.10 -1.31
N LEU A 155 3.64 -0.91 -1.00
CA LEU A 155 3.96 0.34 -1.70
C LEU A 155 4.61 1.27 -0.69
N PHE A 156 5.71 1.92 -1.06
CA PHE A 156 6.51 2.73 -0.14
C PHE A 156 7.04 4.03 -0.78
#